data_AF-A0A662I314-F1
#
_entry.id   AF-A0A662I314-F1
#
_cell.length_a   1.000
_cell.length_b   1.000
_cell.length_c   1.000
_cell.angle_alpha   90.00
_cell.angle_beta   90.00
_cell.angle_gamma   90.00
#
_symmetry.space_group_name_H-M   'P 1'
#
loop_
_entity.id
_entity.type
_entity.pdbx_description
1 polymer ?
#
loop_
_entity_poly.entity_id
_entity_poly.type
_entity_poly.pdbx_seq_one_letter_code
_entity_poly.pdbx_strand_id
1 'polypeptide(L)'
;MSLKRRLLFKQGKCQLTVKFRPKYSGIVPLLVLVEGKDFLYFSIFDILVLPTVVKSSDSRFNGVFVEYIRSILQRRIFNVVPEEDPRGEMIYHHGFWPRNLYAYDLFCFGFREIGVKMIKAFGYLLEKYRFLFDSYSLYGQEVFSNPLVSISNDGIGFYLFQAGKILLRRPDLFDKDFKRGIEKAVTWLDYSTHWNGLLFDKTEAVDHCRSERLVGNPYSQSICMAGLRVVSKALKECGEKELSRRAEIVFKRQLKGFKRLYGKLATLET
;
A
#
# COMPACT_ATOMS: atom_id res chain seq x y z
N MET A 1 27.49 4.06 -11.57
CA MET A 1 28.28 5.19 -12.12
C MET A 1 29.38 5.47 -11.11
N SER A 2 30.65 5.32 -11.47
CA SER A 2 31.78 5.61 -10.57
C SER A 2 32.36 6.97 -10.91
N LEU A 3 32.49 7.85 -9.92
CA LEU A 3 33.03 9.20 -10.10
C LEU A 3 34.29 9.33 -9.24
N LYS A 4 35.47 9.19 -9.84
CA LYS A 4 36.75 9.40 -9.14
C LYS A 4 37.10 10.88 -9.18
N ARG A 5 37.30 11.51 -8.01
CA ARG A 5 37.77 12.89 -7.88
C ARG A 5 38.81 13.01 -6.79
N ARG A 6 39.84 13.80 -7.05
CA ARG A 6 40.89 14.12 -6.07
C ARG A 6 40.34 15.13 -5.07
N LEU A 7 40.48 14.84 -3.77
CA LEU A 7 40.16 15.77 -2.69
C LEU A 7 41.10 16.97 -2.78
N LEU A 8 40.55 18.18 -2.78
CA LEU A 8 41.32 19.41 -2.74
C LEU A 8 41.34 19.93 -1.30
N PHE A 9 42.53 20.14 -0.77
CA PHE A 9 42.72 20.73 0.55
C PHE A 9 42.55 22.24 0.45
N LYS A 10 41.50 22.80 1.06
CA LYS A 10 41.33 24.25 1.18
C LYS A 10 41.12 24.62 2.65
N GLN A 11 41.95 25.52 3.17
CA GLN A 11 41.77 26.15 4.48
C GLN A 11 41.59 25.15 5.65
N GLY A 12 42.41 24.10 5.71
CA GLY A 12 42.39 23.14 6.83
C GLY A 12 41.22 22.16 6.84
N LYS A 13 40.31 22.23 5.87
CA LYS A 13 39.20 21.28 5.71
C LYS A 13 39.28 20.61 4.33
N CYS A 14 39.21 19.28 4.33
CA CYS A 14 39.08 18.50 3.11
C CYS A 14 37.58 18.42 2.76
N GLN A 15 37.14 19.12 1.71
CA GLN A 15 35.74 19.10 1.28
C GLN A 15 35.63 18.68 -0.18
N LEU A 16 34.83 17.65 -0.44
CA LEU A 16 34.42 17.25 -1.78
C LEU A 16 32.92 17.47 -1.93
N THR A 17 32.52 18.30 -2.88
CA THR A 17 31.10 18.43 -3.26
C THR A 17 30.86 17.64 -4.54
N VAL A 18 29.99 16.63 -4.46
CA VAL A 18 29.58 15.84 -5.62
C VAL A 18 28.15 16.25 -6.00
N LYS A 19 27.98 16.76 -7.22
CA LYS A 19 26.64 16.96 -7.79
C LYS A 19 26.17 15.62 -8.36
N PHE A 20 25.25 14.98 -7.67
CA PHE A 20 24.59 13.77 -8.11
C PHE A 20 23.20 14.10 -8.66
N ARG A 21 22.92 13.67 -9.90
CA ARG A 21 21.56 13.68 -10.46
C ARG A 21 21.05 12.24 -10.49
N PRO A 22 20.18 11.86 -9.55
CA PRO A 22 19.63 10.51 -9.54
C PRO A 22 18.85 10.23 -10.82
N LYS A 23 19.08 9.06 -11.41
CA LYS A 23 18.25 8.54 -12.52
C LYS A 23 16.89 8.04 -12.03
N TYR A 24 16.81 7.66 -10.75
CA TYR A 24 15.63 7.06 -10.13
C TYR A 24 15.40 7.67 -8.74
N SER A 25 14.14 7.82 -8.36
CA SER A 25 13.71 8.12 -6.99
C SER A 25 13.74 6.87 -6.10
N GLY A 26 13.92 7.05 -4.79
CA GLY A 26 14.01 5.98 -3.80
C GLY A 26 15.20 6.17 -2.86
N ILE A 27 15.56 5.14 -2.08
CA ILE A 27 16.81 5.13 -1.31
C ILE A 27 17.95 4.80 -2.27
N VAL A 28 18.89 5.73 -2.40
CA VAL A 28 20.10 5.56 -3.19
C VAL A 28 21.27 5.39 -2.22
N PRO A 29 21.84 4.19 -2.09
CA PRO A 29 23.06 4.00 -1.32
C PRO A 29 24.21 4.67 -2.08
N LEU A 30 24.87 5.62 -1.41
CA LEU A 30 26.10 6.23 -1.86
C LEU A 30 27.26 5.63 -1.07
N LEU A 31 28.06 4.82 -1.75
CA LEU A 31 29.35 4.39 -1.26
C LEU A 31 30.38 5.49 -1.55
N VAL A 32 30.97 6.02 -0.50
CA VAL A 32 32.13 6.91 -0.58
C VAL A 32 33.35 6.08 -0.21
N LEU A 33 34.28 5.94 -1.16
CA LEU A 33 35.58 5.34 -0.96
C LEU A 33 36.65 6.44 -0.96
N VAL A 34 37.43 6.52 0.11
CA VAL A 34 38.56 7.42 0.26
C VAL A 34 39.83 6.57 0.34
N GLU A 35 40.69 6.73 -0.66
CA GLU A 35 41.97 6.02 -0.75
C GLU A 35 43.10 7.03 -0.47
N GLY A 36 43.87 6.75 0.58
CA GLY A 36 45.12 7.44 0.90
C GLY A 36 46.32 6.57 0.50
N LYS A 37 47.54 7.10 0.69
CA LYS A 37 48.76 6.31 0.44
C LYS A 37 48.85 5.05 1.31
N ASP A 38 48.43 5.16 2.57
CA ASP A 38 48.60 4.12 3.58
C ASP A 38 47.28 3.66 4.21
N PHE A 39 46.13 4.11 3.69
CA PHE A 39 44.83 3.77 4.25
C PHE A 39 43.74 3.70 3.18
N LEU A 40 42.72 2.89 3.48
CA LEU A 40 41.46 2.82 2.75
C LEU A 40 40.32 3.07 3.74
N TYR A 41 39.46 4.03 3.43
CA TYR A 41 38.26 4.31 4.21
C TYR A 41 37.04 4.21 3.30
N PHE A 42 35.98 3.57 3.78
CA PHE A 42 34.69 3.57 3.10
C PHE A 42 33.57 3.99 4.04
N SER A 43 32.57 4.65 3.49
CA SER A 43 31.33 4.99 4.18
C SER A 43 30.15 4.82 3.24
N ILE A 44 29.02 4.35 3.77
CA ILE A 44 27.78 4.18 3.02
C ILE A 44 26.78 5.20 3.57
N PHE A 45 26.21 6.00 2.66
CA PHE A 45 25.14 6.94 2.97
C PHE A 45 23.88 6.54 2.23
N ASP A 46 22.76 6.40 2.94
CA ASP A 46 21.47 6.18 2.31
C ASP A 46 20.78 7.52 2.06
N ILE A 47 20.71 7.93 0.79
CA ILE A 47 20.03 9.17 0.40
C ILE A 47 18.62 8.85 -0.07
N LEU A 48 17.60 9.41 0.59
CA LEU A 48 16.25 9.41 0.05
C LEU A 48 16.12 10.46 -1.07
N VAL A 49 15.93 9.98 -2.29
CA VAL A 49 15.61 10.80 -3.45
C VAL A 49 14.12 10.75 -3.70
N LEU A 50 13.42 11.86 -3.46
CA LEU A 50 11.99 11.97 -3.77
C LEU A 50 11.78 12.23 -5.28
N PRO A 51 10.75 11.61 -5.91
CA PRO A 51 10.41 11.87 -7.31
C PRO A 51 9.84 13.27 -7.53
N THR A 52 9.34 13.91 -6.48
CA THR A 52 8.84 15.28 -6.49
C THR A 52 9.14 15.91 -5.14
N VAL A 53 9.60 17.17 -5.18
CA VAL A 53 9.73 17.99 -3.99
C VAL A 53 8.46 18.83 -3.90
N VAL A 54 7.63 18.57 -2.89
CA VAL A 54 6.49 19.45 -2.61
C VAL A 54 6.99 20.56 -1.69
N LYS A 55 6.91 21.81 -2.16
CA LYS A 55 7.16 23.01 -1.35
C LYS A 55 5.92 23.87 -1.38
N SER A 56 5.36 24.12 -0.21
CA SER A 56 4.31 25.10 0.03
C SER A 56 4.91 26.37 0.60
N SER A 57 4.27 27.52 0.37
CA SER A 57 4.55 28.74 1.13
C SER A 57 4.17 28.61 2.60
N ASP A 58 3.29 27.66 2.95
CA ASP A 58 2.99 27.30 4.33
C ASP A 58 4.08 26.36 4.88
N SER A 59 4.88 26.88 5.82
CA SER A 59 5.95 26.12 6.49
C SER A 59 5.43 24.95 7.32
N ARG A 60 4.19 25.02 7.84
CA ARG A 60 3.56 23.93 8.61
C ARG A 60 3.27 22.74 7.70
N PHE A 61 2.75 23.01 6.51
CA PHE A 61 2.53 21.97 5.51
C PHE A 61 3.85 21.28 5.15
N ASN A 62 4.94 22.03 4.97
CA ASN A 62 6.25 21.47 4.69
C ASN A 62 6.74 20.58 5.85
N GLY A 63 6.54 21.01 7.10
CA GLY A 63 6.85 20.21 8.29
C GLY A 63 6.06 18.90 8.33
N VAL A 64 4.74 18.95 8.13
CA VAL A 64 3.88 17.76 8.07
C VAL A 64 4.30 16.81 6.94
N PHE A 65 4.64 17.35 5.77
CA PHE A 65 5.10 16.55 4.64
C PHE A 65 6.42 15.84 4.94
N VAL A 66 7.38 16.52 5.58
CA VAL A 66 8.65 15.90 6.02
C VAL A 66 8.39 14.79 7.03
N GLU A 67 7.52 15.01 8.01
CA GLU A 67 7.16 14.01 9.02
C GLU A 67 6.44 12.80 8.41
N TYR A 68 5.56 13.01 7.43
CA TYR A 68 4.92 11.93 6.69
C TYR A 68 5.94 11.04 5.96
N ILE A 69 6.91 11.66 5.26
CA ILE A 69 8.00 10.93 4.61
C ILE A 69 8.87 10.18 5.64
N ARG A 70 9.24 10.83 6.75
CA ARG A 70 9.98 10.21 7.85
C ARG A 70 9.25 8.99 8.40
N SER A 71 7.93 9.10 8.59
CA SER A 71 7.08 8.03 9.10
C SER A 71 7.00 6.83 8.15
N ILE A 72 6.86 7.07 6.84
CA ILE A 72 6.93 6.02 5.81
C ILE A 72 8.28 5.31 5.85
N LEU A 73 9.37 6.08 5.96
CA LEU A 73 10.72 5.52 6.00
C LEU A 73 11.01 4.74 7.28
N GLN A 74 10.62 5.24 8.45
CA GLN A 74 10.89 4.57 9.72
C GLN A 74 10.18 3.21 9.82
N ARG A 75 8.92 3.15 9.35
CA ARG A 75 8.14 1.92 9.22
C ARG A 75 8.75 0.90 8.24
N ARG A 76 9.84 1.22 7.53
CA ARG A 76 10.43 0.41 6.46
C ARG A 76 11.93 0.15 6.61
N ILE A 77 12.69 1.12 7.09
CA ILE A 77 14.15 1.05 7.24
C ILE A 77 14.51 0.36 8.56
N PHE A 78 13.71 0.58 9.62
CA PHE A 78 13.99 -0.01 10.94
C PHE A 78 13.12 -1.23 11.24
N ASN A 79 11.93 -1.33 10.62
CA ASN A 79 11.04 -2.46 10.76
C ASN A 79 10.84 -3.14 9.40
N VAL A 80 11.06 -4.46 9.36
CA VAL A 80 10.97 -5.29 8.13
C VAL A 80 9.57 -5.24 7.52
N VAL A 81 8.55 -4.86 8.30
CA VAL A 81 7.19 -4.55 7.84
C VAL A 81 6.63 -3.35 8.61
N PRO A 82 5.83 -2.47 7.97
CA PRO A 82 5.22 -1.30 8.62
C PRO A 82 4.40 -1.65 9.86
N GLU A 83 4.92 -1.23 11.01
CA GLU A 83 4.17 -1.20 12.27
C GLU A 83 3.28 0.05 12.34
N GLU A 84 2.16 -0.09 13.03
CA GLU A 84 1.20 0.98 13.30
C GLU A 84 1.84 2.09 14.14
N ASP A 85 2.61 1.70 15.16
CA ASP A 85 3.34 2.59 16.06
C ASP A 85 4.79 2.10 16.30
N PRO A 86 5.84 2.88 15.96
CA PRO A 86 7.22 2.51 16.27
C PRO A 86 7.57 2.55 17.78
N ARG A 87 6.62 2.88 18.67
CA ARG A 87 6.85 3.02 20.12
C ARG A 87 6.90 1.71 20.90
N GLY A 88 6.71 0.55 20.27
CA GLY A 88 6.92 -0.74 20.93
C GLY A 88 5.94 -1.08 22.07
N GLU A 89 4.86 -0.31 22.26
CA GLU A 89 3.85 -0.57 23.30
C GLU A 89 2.75 -1.55 22.85
N MET A 90 2.71 -1.90 21.56
CA MET A 90 1.87 -2.98 21.06
C MET A 90 2.70 -4.26 20.96
N ILE A 91 2.35 -5.26 21.76
CA ILE A 91 2.96 -6.61 21.86
C ILE A 91 2.68 -7.43 20.59
N TYR A 92 2.97 -6.89 19.41
CA TYR A 92 2.81 -7.56 18.12
C TYR A 92 4.17 -7.67 17.45
N HIS A 93 5.11 -8.31 18.15
CA HIS A 93 6.54 -8.24 17.83
C HIS A 93 6.92 -8.61 16.40
N HIS A 94 6.06 -9.31 15.63
CA HIS A 94 6.32 -9.65 14.23
C HIS A 94 5.03 -9.85 13.44
N GLY A 95 4.24 -8.81 13.16
CA GLY A 95 3.03 -8.92 12.35
C GLY A 95 2.68 -7.72 11.48
N PHE A 96 1.71 -7.88 10.58
CA PHE A 96 1.23 -6.81 9.70
C PHE A 96 -0.27 -6.91 9.41
N TRP A 97 -0.88 -5.75 9.15
CA TRP A 97 -2.29 -5.64 8.77
C TRP A 97 -2.37 -5.23 7.29
N PRO A 98 -3.03 -5.99 6.40
CA PRO A 98 -3.09 -5.64 4.97
C PRO A 98 -3.59 -4.21 4.70
N ARG A 99 -4.50 -3.69 5.54
CA ARG A 99 -5.02 -2.31 5.44
C ARG A 99 -4.00 -1.22 5.78
N ASN A 100 -2.98 -1.52 6.58
CA ASN A 100 -1.97 -0.54 7.01
C ASN A 100 -0.76 -0.48 6.05
N LEU A 101 -0.82 -1.25 4.98
CA LEU A 101 0.27 -1.50 4.07
C LEU A 101 0.03 -0.81 2.71
N TYR A 102 0.51 0.43 2.64
CA TYR A 102 0.35 1.35 1.50
C TYR A 102 1.38 1.12 0.38
N ALA A 103 1.29 -0.02 -0.29
CA ALA A 103 2.12 -0.38 -1.44
C ALA A 103 2.02 0.59 -2.63
N TYR A 104 0.85 1.20 -2.87
CA TYR A 104 0.71 2.24 -3.91
C TYR A 104 1.51 3.51 -3.59
N ASP A 105 1.57 3.91 -2.32
CA ASP A 105 2.30 5.10 -1.90
C ASP A 105 3.80 4.86 -2.10
N LEU A 106 4.31 3.70 -1.69
CA LEU A 106 5.68 3.29 -2.01
C LEU A 106 5.99 3.37 -3.50
N PHE A 107 5.08 2.84 -4.31
CA PHE A 107 5.22 2.86 -5.76
C PHE A 107 5.34 4.29 -6.28
N CYS A 108 4.56 5.22 -5.72
CA CYS A 108 4.61 6.65 -6.07
C CYS A 108 5.87 7.35 -5.54
N PHE A 109 6.41 6.94 -4.39
CA PHE A 109 7.62 7.52 -3.78
C PHE A 109 8.94 6.97 -4.32
N GLY A 110 8.89 6.16 -5.39
CA GLY A 110 10.09 5.68 -6.08
C GLY A 110 10.49 4.25 -5.73
N PHE A 111 9.90 3.65 -4.70
CA PHE A 111 10.10 2.24 -4.35
C PHE A 111 9.21 1.32 -5.19
N ARG A 112 9.25 1.51 -6.52
CA ARG A 112 8.33 0.88 -7.48
C ARG A 112 8.34 -0.64 -7.36
N GLU A 113 9.52 -1.26 -7.37
CA GLU A 113 9.65 -2.71 -7.28
C GLU A 113 9.12 -3.26 -5.96
N ILE A 114 9.38 -2.58 -4.85
CA ILE A 114 8.90 -2.99 -3.53
C ILE A 114 7.38 -2.88 -3.47
N GLY A 115 6.80 -1.77 -3.95
CA GLY A 115 5.35 -1.60 -4.03
C GLY A 115 4.68 -2.70 -4.86
N VAL A 116 5.27 -3.07 -6.00
CA VAL A 116 4.78 -4.19 -6.83
C VAL A 116 4.90 -5.53 -6.12
N LYS A 117 6.08 -5.87 -5.57
CA LYS A 117 6.31 -7.11 -4.82
C LYS A 117 5.33 -7.26 -3.66
N MET A 118 5.07 -6.17 -2.97
CA MET A 118 4.16 -6.11 -1.83
C MET A 118 2.70 -6.37 -2.24
N ILE A 119 2.23 -5.75 -3.33
CA ILE A 119 0.88 -6.05 -3.85
C ILE A 119 0.77 -7.50 -4.31
N LYS A 120 1.80 -8.05 -4.96
CA LYS A 120 1.80 -9.45 -5.35
C LYS A 120 1.79 -10.41 -4.15
N ALA A 121 2.47 -10.05 -3.06
CA ALA A 121 2.42 -10.84 -1.83
C ALA A 121 0.99 -10.95 -1.26
N PHE A 122 0.19 -9.88 -1.32
CA PHE A 122 -1.23 -9.96 -0.96
C PHE A 122 -2.03 -10.85 -1.89
N GLY A 123 -1.75 -10.80 -3.19
CA GLY A 123 -2.33 -11.73 -4.16
C GLY A 123 -2.02 -13.19 -3.81
N TYR A 124 -0.78 -13.48 -3.41
CA TYR A 124 -0.38 -14.82 -2.95
C TYR A 124 -1.12 -15.26 -1.67
N LEU A 125 -1.30 -14.36 -0.69
CA LEU A 125 -2.08 -14.68 0.52
C LEU A 125 -3.53 -14.99 0.18
N LEU A 126 -4.14 -14.23 -0.73
CA LEU A 126 -5.48 -14.52 -1.26
C LEU A 126 -5.55 -15.85 -2.00
N GLU A 127 -4.51 -16.25 -2.73
CA GLU A 127 -4.46 -17.58 -3.36
C GLU A 127 -4.40 -18.70 -2.32
N LYS A 128 -3.54 -18.54 -1.30
CA LYS A 128 -3.31 -19.53 -0.25
C LYS A 128 -4.53 -19.72 0.65
N TYR A 129 -5.12 -18.61 1.12
CA TYR A 129 -6.17 -18.64 2.13
C TYR A 129 -7.58 -18.41 1.58
N ARG A 130 -7.71 -18.01 0.30
CA ARG A 130 -8.97 -17.64 -0.38
C ARG A 130 -9.61 -16.33 0.12
N PHE A 131 -9.09 -15.74 1.20
CA PHE A 131 -9.44 -14.43 1.74
C PHE A 131 -8.21 -13.79 2.39
N LEU A 132 -8.33 -12.56 2.88
CA LEU A 132 -7.30 -11.90 3.69
C LEU A 132 -7.71 -11.89 5.16
N PHE A 133 -6.80 -12.32 6.03
CA PHE A 133 -6.94 -12.10 7.47
C PHE A 133 -6.66 -10.64 7.82
N ASP A 134 -7.21 -10.20 8.95
CA ASP A 134 -7.04 -8.84 9.46
C ASP A 134 -5.56 -8.53 9.71
N SER A 135 -4.84 -9.53 10.23
CA SER A 135 -3.41 -9.45 10.44
C SER A 135 -2.72 -10.80 10.25
N TYR A 136 -1.44 -10.72 9.91
CA TYR A 136 -0.56 -11.85 9.66
C TYR A 136 0.69 -11.72 10.51
N SER A 137 1.26 -12.84 10.94
CA SER A 137 2.63 -12.86 11.49
C SER A 137 3.65 -12.83 10.35
N LEU A 138 4.87 -12.38 10.62
CA LEU A 138 5.99 -12.49 9.69
C LEU A 138 6.40 -13.94 9.41
N TYR A 139 6.05 -14.87 10.31
CA TYR A 139 6.19 -16.30 10.09
C TYR A 139 5.06 -16.89 9.22
N GLY A 140 4.15 -16.05 8.72
CA GLY A 140 2.99 -16.47 7.94
C GLY A 140 1.94 -17.22 8.76
N GLN A 141 2.00 -17.10 10.08
CA GLN A 141 1.01 -17.65 11.02
C GLN A 141 -0.07 -16.61 11.29
N GLU A 142 -1.28 -17.08 11.58
CA GLU A 142 -2.39 -16.25 12.01
C GLU A 142 -2.13 -15.78 13.45
N VAL A 143 -2.16 -14.47 13.71
CA VAL A 143 -1.91 -13.95 15.07
C VAL A 143 -3.21 -13.60 15.79
N PHE A 144 -4.26 -13.21 15.06
CA PHE A 144 -5.50 -12.68 15.67
C PHE A 144 -6.81 -13.19 15.08
N SER A 145 -6.76 -13.99 14.02
CA SER A 145 -7.96 -14.48 13.36
C SER A 145 -8.33 -15.85 13.89
N ASN A 146 -9.21 -15.91 14.91
CA ASN A 146 -10.05 -17.09 15.01
C ASN A 146 -10.97 -17.06 13.77
N PRO A 147 -10.92 -18.04 12.85
CA PRO A 147 -11.69 -18.03 11.60
C PRO A 147 -13.21 -17.95 11.81
N LEU A 148 -13.69 -18.14 13.05
CA LEU A 148 -15.09 -17.96 13.44
C LEU A 148 -15.45 -16.50 13.79
N VAL A 149 -14.48 -15.57 13.86
CA VAL A 149 -14.66 -14.30 14.58
C VAL A 149 -14.41 -13.03 13.75
N SER A 150 -13.59 -13.03 12.71
CA SER A 150 -13.41 -11.82 11.87
C SER A 150 -13.23 -12.14 10.39
N ILE A 151 -14.12 -11.61 9.57
CA ILE A 151 -14.00 -11.57 8.11
C ILE A 151 -13.99 -10.09 7.75
N SER A 152 -12.80 -9.48 7.68
CA SER A 152 -12.65 -8.07 7.33
C SER A 152 -12.42 -7.92 5.83
N ASN A 153 -13.47 -7.55 5.08
CA ASN A 153 -13.33 -7.38 3.63
C ASN A 153 -12.63 -6.08 3.24
N ASP A 154 -12.44 -5.16 4.19
CA ASP A 154 -11.78 -3.87 3.95
C ASP A 154 -10.36 -4.05 3.39
N GLY A 155 -9.60 -5.03 3.88
CA GLY A 155 -8.27 -5.39 3.39
C GLY A 155 -8.30 -5.85 1.93
N ILE A 156 -9.35 -6.57 1.52
CA ILE A 156 -9.55 -7.02 0.13
C ILE A 156 -9.91 -5.84 -0.77
N GLY A 157 -10.82 -4.98 -0.32
CA GLY A 157 -11.17 -3.74 -1.00
C GLY A 157 -9.95 -2.82 -1.19
N PHE A 158 -9.16 -2.67 -0.13
CA PHE A 158 -7.95 -1.87 -0.13
C PHE A 158 -6.86 -2.46 -1.03
N TYR A 159 -6.65 -3.78 -1.00
CA TYR A 159 -5.79 -4.49 -1.95
C TYR A 159 -6.16 -4.18 -3.40
N LEU A 160 -7.44 -4.35 -3.78
CA LEU A 160 -7.92 -4.08 -5.13
C LEU A 160 -7.74 -2.61 -5.53
N PHE A 161 -7.98 -1.70 -4.58
CA PHE A 161 -7.80 -0.27 -4.79
C PHE A 161 -6.34 0.08 -5.09
N GLN A 162 -5.40 -0.46 -4.31
CA GLN A 162 -3.98 -0.24 -4.52
C GLN A 162 -3.48 -0.89 -5.82
N ALA A 163 -3.84 -2.16 -6.08
CA ALA A 163 -3.48 -2.87 -7.30
C ALA A 163 -3.99 -2.13 -8.55
N GLY A 164 -5.26 -1.71 -8.53
CA GLY A 164 -5.85 -0.95 -9.62
C GLY A 164 -5.17 0.39 -9.87
N LYS A 165 -4.78 1.13 -8.83
CA LYS A 165 -4.03 2.39 -8.98
C LYS A 165 -2.62 2.18 -9.56
N ILE A 166 -1.92 1.13 -9.16
CA ILE A 166 -0.61 0.78 -9.74
C ILE A 166 -0.77 0.46 -11.23
N LEU A 167 -1.72 -0.41 -11.57
CA LEU A 167 -1.95 -0.86 -12.94
C LEU A 167 -2.48 0.25 -13.86
N LEU A 168 -3.29 1.19 -13.36
CA LEU A 168 -3.69 2.37 -14.13
C LEU A 168 -2.50 3.27 -14.49
N ARG A 169 -1.47 3.32 -13.65
CA ARG A 169 -0.25 4.11 -13.94
C ARG A 169 0.74 3.36 -14.83
N ARG A 170 0.81 2.04 -14.68
CA ARG A 170 1.76 1.17 -15.38
C ARG A 170 1.06 -0.14 -15.78
N PRO A 171 0.25 -0.12 -16.85
CA PRO A 171 -0.46 -1.31 -17.32
C PRO A 171 0.49 -2.44 -17.74
N ASP A 172 1.71 -2.09 -18.14
CA ASP A 172 2.79 -3.00 -18.51
C ASP A 172 3.30 -3.89 -17.37
N LEU A 173 2.98 -3.56 -16.11
CA LEU A 173 3.30 -4.39 -14.95
C LEU A 173 2.30 -5.53 -14.74
N PHE A 174 1.23 -5.58 -15.53
CA PHE A 174 0.22 -6.64 -15.43
C PHE A 174 0.79 -7.98 -15.89
N ASP A 175 0.74 -8.97 -15.00
CA ASP A 175 1.19 -10.32 -15.27
C ASP A 175 0.30 -11.37 -14.58
N LYS A 176 0.72 -12.64 -14.66
CA LYS A 176 -0.02 -13.77 -14.09
C LYS A 176 -0.20 -13.66 -12.57
N ASP A 177 0.69 -13.00 -11.84
CA ASP A 177 0.59 -12.88 -10.38
C ASP A 177 -0.47 -11.83 -10.02
N PHE A 178 -0.47 -10.69 -10.71
CA PHE A 178 -1.54 -9.71 -10.59
C PHE A 178 -2.90 -10.31 -10.94
N LYS A 179 -2.98 -11.01 -12.08
CA LYS A 179 -4.23 -11.62 -12.55
C LYS A 179 -4.81 -12.58 -11.52
N ARG A 180 -4.01 -13.50 -11.00
CA ARG A 180 -4.47 -14.50 -10.02
C ARG A 180 -4.93 -13.85 -8.72
N GLY A 181 -4.15 -12.94 -8.15
CA GLY A 181 -4.52 -12.24 -6.91
C GLY A 181 -5.81 -11.42 -7.07
N ILE A 182 -5.94 -10.65 -8.15
CA ILE A 182 -7.15 -9.86 -8.44
C ILE A 182 -8.35 -10.77 -8.66
N GLU A 183 -8.17 -11.88 -9.38
CA GLU A 183 -9.24 -12.85 -9.60
C GLU A 183 -9.75 -13.47 -8.29
N LYS A 184 -8.86 -13.83 -7.38
CA LYS A 184 -9.25 -14.33 -6.05
C LYS A 184 -10.00 -13.29 -5.24
N ALA A 185 -9.52 -12.05 -5.21
CA ALA A 185 -10.21 -10.96 -4.54
C ALA A 185 -11.61 -10.68 -5.11
N VAL A 186 -11.75 -10.63 -6.45
CA VAL A 186 -13.05 -10.42 -7.10
C VAL A 186 -14.00 -11.59 -6.83
N THR A 187 -13.49 -12.82 -6.88
CA THR A 187 -14.28 -14.03 -6.57
C THR A 187 -14.75 -14.03 -5.12
N TRP A 188 -13.88 -13.65 -4.18
CA TRP A 188 -14.24 -13.52 -2.78
C TRP A 188 -15.33 -12.47 -2.56
N LEU A 189 -15.17 -11.27 -3.13
CA LEU A 189 -16.17 -10.21 -3.01
C LEU A 189 -17.50 -10.57 -3.68
N ASP A 190 -17.49 -11.36 -4.75
CA ASP A 190 -18.72 -11.92 -5.33
C ASP A 190 -19.41 -12.86 -4.33
N TYR A 191 -18.65 -13.78 -3.71
CA TYR A 191 -19.17 -14.70 -2.71
C TYR A 191 -19.69 -13.99 -1.44
N SER A 192 -18.96 -13.00 -0.93
CA SER A 192 -19.33 -12.27 0.28
C SER A 192 -20.39 -11.20 0.06
N THR A 193 -20.77 -10.89 -1.19
CA THR A 193 -21.86 -9.95 -1.47
C THR A 193 -23.18 -10.70 -1.63
N HIS A 194 -24.10 -10.50 -0.69
CA HIS A 194 -25.45 -11.09 -0.72
C HIS A 194 -26.25 -10.68 -1.96
N TRP A 195 -27.34 -11.42 -2.22
CA TRP A 195 -28.29 -11.16 -3.30
C TRP A 195 -28.88 -9.74 -3.29
N ASN A 196 -28.97 -9.11 -2.12
CA ASN A 196 -29.45 -7.73 -1.96
C ASN A 196 -28.40 -6.67 -2.30
N GLY A 197 -27.16 -7.08 -2.60
CA GLY A 197 -26.03 -6.22 -2.90
C GLY A 197 -25.28 -5.67 -1.70
N LEU A 198 -25.54 -6.19 -0.50
CA LEU A 198 -24.79 -5.80 0.69
C LEU A 198 -23.70 -6.84 0.97
N LEU A 199 -22.53 -6.35 1.35
CA LEU A 199 -21.38 -7.15 1.73
C LEU A 199 -21.62 -7.75 3.12
N PHE A 200 -21.46 -9.06 3.26
CA PHE A 200 -21.38 -9.71 4.56
C PHE A 200 -20.02 -9.39 5.15
N ASP A 201 -20.01 -8.70 6.29
CA ASP A 201 -18.79 -8.19 6.89
C ASP A 201 -18.90 -8.25 8.41
N LYS A 202 -17.93 -8.91 9.03
CA LYS A 202 -17.72 -8.84 10.47
C LYS A 202 -16.37 -8.17 10.68
N THR A 203 -16.34 -6.89 10.36
CA THR A 203 -15.18 -6.01 10.54
C THR A 203 -15.08 -5.65 12.01
N GLU A 204 -13.90 -5.82 12.62
CA GLU A 204 -13.58 -5.04 13.82
C GLU A 204 -13.67 -3.55 13.49
N ALA A 205 -14.06 -2.74 14.47
CA ALA A 205 -14.34 -1.32 14.25
C ALA A 205 -13.07 -0.59 13.79
N VAL A 206 -13.06 -0.13 12.53
CA VAL A 206 -12.13 0.92 12.10
C VAL A 206 -12.60 2.24 12.71
N ASP A 207 -11.71 2.89 13.48
CA ASP A 207 -11.85 4.26 14.00
C ASP A 207 -13.26 4.66 14.45
N HIS A 208 -13.75 4.02 15.51
CA HIS A 208 -15.02 4.37 16.15
C HIS A 208 -16.27 4.31 15.24
N CYS A 209 -16.16 3.86 13.99
CA CYS A 209 -17.27 3.60 13.08
C CYS A 209 -17.87 2.22 13.39
N ARG A 210 -18.45 2.10 14.59
CA ARG A 210 -19.14 0.89 15.02
C ARG A 210 -20.41 0.72 14.21
N SER A 211 -20.47 -0.34 13.41
CA SER A 211 -21.72 -0.85 12.88
C SER A 211 -21.97 -2.19 13.53
N GLU A 212 -23.00 -2.29 14.39
CA GLU A 212 -23.51 -3.59 14.88
C GLU A 212 -24.06 -4.46 13.75
N ARG A 213 -24.20 -3.90 12.53
CA ARG A 213 -24.66 -4.62 11.35
C ARG A 213 -23.52 -5.47 10.79
N LEU A 214 -23.75 -6.78 10.80
CA LEU A 214 -22.95 -7.81 10.11
C LEU A 214 -23.02 -7.75 8.58
N VAL A 215 -23.85 -6.84 8.03
CA VAL A 215 -24.11 -6.72 6.60
C VAL A 215 -24.19 -5.26 6.20
N GLY A 216 -23.47 -4.89 5.15
CA GLY A 216 -23.51 -3.55 4.56
C GLY A 216 -22.85 -2.48 5.41
N ASN A 217 -21.81 -2.82 6.18
CA ASN A 217 -20.97 -1.84 6.88
C ASN A 217 -20.55 -0.73 5.89
N PRO A 218 -20.77 0.55 6.20
CA PRO A 218 -20.60 1.61 5.22
C PRO A 218 -19.13 1.81 4.82
N TYR A 219 -18.19 1.61 5.74
CA TYR A 219 -16.76 1.72 5.47
C TYR A 219 -16.29 0.58 4.55
N SER A 220 -16.51 -0.67 4.98
CA SER A 220 -16.03 -1.84 4.24
C SER A 220 -16.70 -1.97 2.87
N GLN A 221 -18.00 -1.68 2.78
CA GLN A 221 -18.69 -1.61 1.49
C GLN A 221 -18.07 -0.54 0.58
N SER A 222 -17.79 0.65 1.10
CA SER A 222 -17.26 1.76 0.30
C SER A 222 -15.88 1.46 -0.25
N ILE A 223 -14.97 0.93 0.57
CA ILE A 223 -13.62 0.59 0.11
C ILE A 223 -13.62 -0.58 -0.89
N CYS A 224 -14.48 -1.59 -0.69
CA CYS A 224 -14.67 -2.67 -1.66
C CYS A 224 -15.22 -2.16 -3.00
N MET A 225 -16.24 -1.29 -2.98
CA MET A 225 -16.77 -0.67 -4.19
C MET A 225 -15.71 0.19 -4.90
N ALA A 226 -14.92 0.96 -4.16
CA ALA A 226 -13.82 1.76 -4.71
C ALA A 226 -12.76 0.86 -5.36
N GLY A 227 -12.34 -0.22 -4.67
CA GLY A 227 -11.41 -1.21 -5.19
C GLY A 227 -11.89 -1.86 -6.48
N LEU A 228 -13.12 -2.39 -6.50
CA LEU A 228 -13.73 -3.00 -7.67
C LEU A 228 -13.85 -2.03 -8.86
N ARG A 229 -14.20 -0.76 -8.59
CA ARG A 229 -14.31 0.27 -9.64
C ARG A 229 -12.95 0.64 -10.22
N VAL A 230 -11.93 0.78 -9.39
CA VAL A 230 -10.59 1.17 -9.85
C VAL A 230 -9.92 -0.01 -10.59
N VAL A 231 -10.00 -1.22 -10.04
CA VAL A 231 -9.39 -2.40 -10.66
C VAL A 231 -10.08 -2.79 -11.97
N SER A 232 -11.41 -2.67 -12.08
CA SER A 232 -12.12 -2.96 -13.33
C SER A 232 -11.68 -2.04 -14.47
N LYS A 233 -11.42 -0.76 -14.19
CA LYS A 233 -10.82 0.17 -15.16
C LYS A 233 -9.39 -0.23 -15.51
N ALA A 234 -8.56 -0.50 -14.50
CA ALA A 234 -7.17 -0.90 -14.71
C ALA A 234 -7.05 -2.15 -15.60
N LEU A 235 -7.89 -3.16 -15.34
CA LEU A 235 -7.92 -4.40 -16.13
C LEU A 235 -8.30 -4.15 -17.60
N LYS A 236 -9.15 -3.16 -17.90
CA LYS A 236 -9.46 -2.77 -19.30
C LYS A 236 -8.21 -2.22 -19.98
N GLU A 237 -7.46 -1.35 -19.31
CA GLU A 237 -6.19 -0.80 -19.83
C GLU A 237 -5.13 -1.90 -20.03
N CYS A 238 -5.13 -2.94 -19.18
CA CYS A 238 -4.26 -4.11 -19.31
C CYS A 238 -4.74 -5.13 -20.36
N GLY A 239 -5.87 -4.92 -21.04
CA GLY A 239 -6.44 -5.84 -22.03
C GLY A 239 -7.19 -7.06 -21.43
N GLU A 240 -7.34 -7.15 -20.11
CA GLU A 240 -8.00 -8.26 -19.43
C GLU A 240 -9.52 -8.03 -19.31
N LYS A 241 -10.23 -8.24 -20.43
CA LYS A 241 -11.66 -7.90 -20.56
C LYS A 241 -12.58 -8.71 -19.65
N GLU A 242 -12.34 -10.01 -19.49
CA GLU A 242 -13.27 -10.88 -18.77
C GLU A 242 -13.23 -10.64 -17.26
N LEU A 243 -12.04 -10.55 -16.66
CA LEU A 243 -11.92 -10.23 -15.24
C LEU A 243 -12.42 -8.82 -14.93
N SER A 244 -12.21 -7.86 -15.85
CA SER A 244 -12.78 -6.52 -15.73
C SER A 244 -14.31 -6.55 -15.67
N ARG A 245 -14.95 -7.30 -16.58
CA ARG A 245 -16.42 -7.47 -16.62
C ARG A 245 -16.95 -8.06 -15.32
N ARG A 246 -16.30 -9.12 -14.81
CA ARG A 246 -16.65 -9.74 -13.51
C ARG A 246 -16.57 -8.74 -12.36
N ALA A 247 -15.47 -7.99 -12.25
CA ALA A 247 -15.32 -6.95 -11.23
C ALA A 247 -16.40 -5.85 -11.34
N GLU A 248 -16.76 -5.45 -12.55
CA GLU A 248 -17.79 -4.43 -12.79
C GLU A 248 -19.21 -4.92 -12.39
N ILE A 249 -19.51 -6.21 -12.59
CA ILE A 249 -20.78 -6.82 -12.15
C ILE A 249 -20.90 -6.77 -10.63
N VAL A 250 -19.87 -7.20 -9.90
CA VAL A 250 -19.86 -7.17 -8.42
C VAL A 250 -19.99 -5.73 -7.93
N PHE A 251 -19.25 -4.78 -8.53
CA PHE A 251 -19.36 -3.35 -8.21
C PHE A 251 -20.80 -2.83 -8.37
N LYS A 252 -21.46 -3.11 -9.50
CA LYS A 252 -22.83 -2.64 -9.76
C LYS A 252 -23.82 -3.26 -8.77
N ARG A 253 -23.65 -4.54 -8.41
CA ARG A 253 -24.46 -5.21 -7.39
C ARG A 253 -24.29 -4.54 -6.03
N GLN A 254 -23.05 -4.29 -5.62
CA GLN A 254 -22.73 -3.60 -4.37
C GLN A 254 -23.28 -2.17 -4.33
N LEU A 255 -23.13 -1.40 -5.41
CA LEU A 255 -23.64 -0.03 -5.50
C LEU A 255 -25.16 0.02 -5.38
N LYS A 256 -25.87 -0.93 -5.98
CA LYS A 256 -27.32 -1.04 -5.89
C LYS A 256 -27.77 -1.31 -4.45
N GLY A 257 -27.12 -2.25 -3.76
CA GLY A 257 -27.41 -2.55 -2.36
C GLY A 257 -27.12 -1.36 -1.45
N PHE A 258 -25.95 -0.74 -1.59
CA PHE A 258 -25.54 0.43 -0.82
C PHE A 258 -26.52 1.59 -0.97
N LYS A 259 -26.90 1.95 -2.22
CA LYS A 259 -27.89 3.00 -2.48
C LYS A 259 -29.26 2.69 -1.88
N ARG A 260 -29.70 1.43 -1.86
CA ARG A 260 -30.98 1.05 -1.24
C ARG A 260 -30.95 1.21 0.29
N LEU A 261 -29.84 0.85 0.92
CA LEU A 261 -29.68 0.91 2.36
C LEU A 261 -29.48 2.36 2.86
N TYR A 262 -28.61 3.12 2.21
CA TYR A 262 -28.18 4.44 2.67
C TYR A 262 -28.80 5.61 1.90
N GLY A 263 -29.36 5.39 0.71
CA GLY A 263 -29.95 6.45 -0.11
C GLY A 263 -31.22 7.07 0.50
N LYS A 264 -31.90 6.38 1.42
CA LYS A 264 -33.04 6.93 2.16
C LYS A 264 -32.65 7.87 3.31
N LEU A 265 -31.39 7.86 3.76
CA LEU A 265 -30.94 8.77 4.82
C LEU A 265 -30.81 10.21 4.30
N ALA A 266 -30.57 10.40 3.00
CA ALA A 266 -30.47 11.72 2.36
C ALA A 266 -31.83 12.40 2.09
N THR A 267 -32.95 11.74 2.40
CA THR A 267 -34.31 12.27 2.15
C THR A 267 -35.10 12.56 3.42
N LEU A 268 -34.46 12.46 4.59
CA LEU A 268 -35.07 12.77 5.90
C LEU A 268 -34.61 14.13 6.48
N GLU A 269 -33.88 14.94 5.69
CA GLU A 269 -33.45 16.30 6.06
C GLU A 269 -33.96 17.37 5.06
N THR A 270 -35.18 17.21 4.56
CA THR A 270 -35.95 18.27 3.88
C THR A 270 -37.39 18.21 4.34
#